data_AF-A0A1E5JNH1-F1
#
_entry.id   AF-A0A1E5JNH1-F1
#
_cell.length_a   1.000
_cell.length_b   1.000
_cell.length_c   1.000
_cell.angle_alpha   90.00
_cell.angle_beta   90.00
_cell.angle_gamma   90.00
#
_symmetry.space_group_name_H-M   'P 1'
#
loop_
_entity.id
_entity.type
_entity.pdbx_description
1 polymer ?
#
loop_
_entity_poly.entity_id
_entity_poly.type
_entity_poly.pdbx_seq_one_letter_code
_entity_poly.pdbx_strand_id
1 'polypeptide(L)'
;MVFGGQKKFREEFINFYFAQEETDPQALTNAVELIGALFLSTNKEDQQKAVDYIKDNFSYEEQTVYLILYPELRIQVAKSYLEDAKNEKSKWRITQLFTGNQTLEYLAQAVRLAPQILDQDYSMHDIMMRDEWTLYQFDIAIESHRFQDADVLYTKSQNLKFNQYKLERLREYYCSQFDTNTSQIKEGLLYKATKATMKMAEEQIELAKKIVSIQPHDSLVKEATLIYAATLLAIDELEHPVKEADRTQLSKAQQRLSEYRFLSNNGALMEVYNKLLLRKIECLIARLGVPIDYNDNLSTRIDFIKMHINEIEELKKELKTFITLNQSKSKEMRQLLAKTYYLLADTLVYFEEKKQEAIPYFKKAKELMPENLYYNLRYLELIEDERRHGLREKIDAIGHLHGTRYRYYMDERWAEDKIMSNGFDIHTVLPDDSLIGTFGRAVGFF
;
A
#
# COMPACT_ATOMS: atom_id res chain seq x y z
N MET A 1 71.57 5.79 -14.26
CA MET A 1 72.40 5.31 -13.14
C MET A 1 71.48 4.72 -12.09
N VAL A 2 71.72 3.46 -11.77
CA VAL A 2 70.96 2.67 -10.79
C VAL A 2 71.36 3.13 -9.40
N PHE A 3 70.46 3.79 -8.66
CA PHE A 3 70.70 4.16 -7.27
C PHE A 3 70.12 3.10 -6.33
N GLY A 4 70.90 2.05 -6.09
CA GLY A 4 70.64 1.02 -5.07
C GLY A 4 70.91 1.46 -3.62
N GLY A 5 70.80 2.76 -3.30
CA GLY A 5 71.08 3.32 -1.97
C GLY A 5 69.98 4.25 -1.42
N GLN A 6 68.80 4.30 -2.05
CA GLN A 6 67.86 5.42 -1.93
C GLN A 6 66.86 5.40 -0.75
N LYS A 7 66.76 4.33 0.04
CA LYS A 7 65.67 4.21 1.02
C LYS A 7 65.84 5.12 2.24
N LYS A 8 67.03 5.10 2.86
CA LYS A 8 67.32 5.85 4.08
C LYS A 8 67.25 7.37 3.89
N PHE A 9 67.65 7.84 2.71
CA PHE A 9 67.61 9.26 2.35
C PHE A 9 66.19 9.81 2.23
N ARG A 10 65.23 9.02 1.70
CA ARG A 10 63.85 9.50 1.52
C ARG A 10 63.18 9.85 2.85
N GLU A 11 63.38 9.05 3.88
CA GLU A 11 62.84 9.30 5.23
C GLU A 11 63.44 10.57 5.86
N GLU A 12 64.75 10.80 5.72
CA GLU A 12 65.41 12.02 6.21
C GLU A 12 64.87 13.28 5.52
N PHE A 13 64.57 13.21 4.21
CA PHE A 13 63.97 14.31 3.46
C PHE A 13 62.49 14.53 3.80
N ILE A 14 61.72 13.48 4.06
CA ILE A 14 60.34 13.60 4.54
C ILE A 14 60.31 14.40 5.86
N ASN A 15 61.15 14.02 6.83
CA ASN A 15 61.25 14.71 8.11
C ASN A 15 61.79 16.14 7.97
N PHE A 16 62.71 16.38 7.04
CA PHE A 16 63.16 17.73 6.71
C PHE A 16 62.02 18.63 6.25
N TYR A 17 61.15 18.14 5.36
CA TYR A 17 60.01 18.93 4.90
C TYR A 17 58.97 19.15 6.00
N PHE A 18 58.69 18.17 6.86
CA PHE A 18 57.84 18.42 8.03
C PHE A 18 58.40 19.53 8.94
N ALA A 19 59.73 19.58 9.14
CA ALA A 19 60.36 20.64 9.91
C ALA A 19 60.33 22.03 9.22
N GLN A 20 59.88 22.12 7.97
CA GLN A 20 59.76 23.37 7.20
C GLN A 20 58.30 23.76 6.92
N GLU A 21 57.33 23.07 7.51
CA GLU A 21 55.89 23.32 7.25
C GLU A 21 55.47 24.78 7.48
N GLU A 22 55.97 25.41 8.54
CA GLU A 22 55.65 26.81 8.87
C GLU A 22 56.38 27.84 7.98
N THR A 23 57.49 27.43 7.34
CA THR A 23 58.41 28.33 6.63
C THR A 23 58.35 28.20 5.11
N ASP A 24 57.91 27.06 4.59
CA ASP A 24 57.76 26.78 3.16
C ASP A 24 56.34 26.25 2.85
N PRO A 25 55.50 27.03 2.14
CA PRO A 25 54.16 26.62 1.75
C PRO A 25 54.10 25.34 0.89
N GLN A 26 55.20 24.91 0.26
CA GLN A 26 55.26 23.67 -0.51
C GLN A 26 55.78 22.47 0.27
N ALA A 27 56.21 22.65 1.52
CA ALA A 27 56.85 21.60 2.30
C ALA A 27 55.97 20.36 2.43
N LEU A 28 54.69 20.51 2.79
CA LEU A 28 53.76 19.39 2.89
C LEU A 28 53.52 18.70 1.55
N THR A 29 53.41 19.44 0.45
CA THR A 29 53.28 18.86 -0.90
C THR A 29 54.49 18.00 -1.25
N ASN A 30 55.70 18.52 -0.99
CA ASN A 30 56.95 17.82 -1.24
C ASN A 30 57.10 16.59 -0.33
N ALA A 31 56.67 16.68 0.92
CA ALA A 31 56.63 15.54 1.85
C ALA A 31 55.70 14.43 1.33
N VAL A 32 54.48 14.77 0.90
CA VAL A 32 53.52 13.78 0.36
C VAL A 32 54.03 13.13 -0.91
N GLU A 33 54.74 13.86 -1.78
CA GLU A 33 55.36 13.26 -2.97
C GLU A 33 56.40 12.20 -2.60
N LEU A 34 57.25 12.49 -1.62
CA LEU A 34 58.24 11.54 -1.12
C LEU A 34 57.61 10.35 -0.41
N ILE A 35 56.53 10.58 0.35
CA ILE A 35 55.75 9.52 1.02
C ILE A 35 55.07 8.62 -0.03
N GLY A 36 54.49 9.20 -1.08
CA GLY A 36 53.94 8.45 -2.22
C GLY A 36 55.01 7.59 -2.90
N ALA A 37 56.21 8.14 -3.10
CA ALA A 37 57.34 7.40 -3.65
C ALA A 37 57.85 6.29 -2.69
N LEU A 38 57.76 6.50 -1.37
CA LEU A 38 58.07 5.48 -0.35
C LEU A 38 57.05 4.34 -0.38
N PHE A 39 55.76 4.66 -0.54
CA PHE A 39 54.67 3.69 -0.64
C PHE A 39 54.77 2.79 -1.88
N LEU A 40 55.32 3.28 -2.99
CA LEU A 40 55.57 2.46 -4.19
C LEU A 40 56.74 1.46 -4.04
N SER A 41 57.43 1.44 -2.89
CA SER A 41 58.47 0.46 -2.60
C SER A 41 57.91 -0.97 -2.57
N THR A 42 58.74 -1.94 -2.96
CA THR A 42 58.40 -3.37 -2.88
C THR A 42 58.47 -3.93 -1.45
N ASN A 43 58.99 -3.15 -0.49
CA ASN A 43 59.05 -3.53 0.92
C ASN A 43 57.77 -3.13 1.65
N LYS A 44 57.11 -4.10 2.30
CA LYS A 44 55.91 -3.87 3.10
C LYS A 44 56.14 -2.94 4.29
N GLU A 45 57.33 -2.96 4.88
CA GLU A 45 57.67 -2.06 5.99
C GLU A 45 57.73 -0.60 5.53
N ASP A 46 58.30 -0.34 4.35
CA ASP A 46 58.32 1.00 3.75
C ASP A 46 56.89 1.48 3.42
N GLN A 47 56.02 0.57 2.94
CA GLN A 47 54.61 0.85 2.70
C GLN A 47 53.87 1.23 3.98
N GLN A 48 54.11 0.49 5.08
CA GLN A 48 53.50 0.80 6.37
C GLN A 48 53.99 2.14 6.92
N LYS A 49 55.31 2.40 6.86
CA LYS A 49 55.88 3.70 7.25
C LYS A 49 55.26 4.86 6.47
N ALA A 50 55.01 4.69 5.18
CA ALA A 50 54.35 5.72 4.38
C ALA A 50 52.94 6.02 4.90
N VAL A 51 52.19 4.99 5.32
CA VAL A 51 50.87 5.16 5.96
C VAL A 51 51.00 5.85 7.31
N ASP A 52 51.96 5.44 8.14
CA ASP A 52 52.18 6.02 9.48
C ASP A 52 52.57 7.51 9.38
N TYR A 53 53.46 7.88 8.46
CA TYR A 53 53.81 9.28 8.22
C TYR A 53 52.59 10.15 7.89
N ILE A 54 51.65 9.65 7.09
CA ILE A 54 50.41 10.36 6.78
C ILE A 54 49.54 10.52 8.03
N LYS A 55 49.35 9.46 8.81
CA LYS A 55 48.47 9.48 9.98
C LYS A 55 49.02 10.34 11.11
N ASP A 56 50.33 10.33 11.30
CA ASP A 56 50.99 10.97 12.44
C ASP A 56 51.25 12.47 12.22
N ASN A 57 51.32 12.92 10.96
CA ASN A 57 51.78 14.28 10.62
C ASN A 57 50.76 15.13 9.83
N PHE A 58 49.64 14.56 9.37
CA PHE A 58 48.61 15.32 8.65
C PHE A 58 47.28 15.26 9.40
N SER A 59 46.58 16.38 9.48
CA SER A 59 45.19 16.43 9.94
C SER A 59 44.24 15.68 8.98
N TYR A 60 43.04 15.36 9.44
CA TYR A 60 42.05 14.63 8.64
C TYR A 60 41.64 15.37 7.35
N GLU A 61 41.54 16.70 7.44
CA GLU A 61 41.25 17.57 6.30
C GLU A 61 42.41 17.54 5.30
N GLU A 62 43.66 17.67 5.77
CA GLU A 62 44.85 17.65 4.91
C GLU A 62 45.01 16.29 4.21
N GLN A 63 44.80 15.18 4.93
CA GLN A 63 44.82 13.85 4.34
C GLN A 63 43.82 13.74 3.18
N THR A 64 42.64 14.34 3.31
CA THR A 64 41.61 14.32 2.26
C THR A 64 42.03 15.13 1.04
N VAL A 65 42.76 16.22 1.23
CA VAL A 65 43.23 17.10 0.16
C VAL A 65 44.45 16.52 -0.55
N TYR A 66 45.50 16.17 0.19
CA TYR A 66 46.79 15.78 -0.39
C TYR A 66 46.80 14.37 -0.98
N LEU A 67 46.00 13.43 -0.44
CA LEU A 67 45.97 12.05 -0.94
C LEU A 67 45.12 11.88 -2.22
N ILE A 68 44.47 12.93 -2.73
CA ILE A 68 43.71 12.87 -3.99
C ILE A 68 44.57 12.37 -5.15
N LEU A 69 45.85 12.77 -5.20
CA LEU A 69 46.78 12.40 -6.25
C LEU A 69 47.41 11.01 -6.08
N TYR A 70 47.16 10.35 -4.95
CA TYR A 70 47.77 9.06 -4.58
C TYR A 70 46.70 8.05 -4.15
N PRO A 71 45.85 7.57 -5.08
CA PRO A 71 44.66 6.79 -4.75
C PRO A 71 44.96 5.47 -4.04
N GLU A 72 46.04 4.77 -4.36
CA GLU A 72 46.41 3.52 -3.69
C GLU A 72 46.87 3.75 -2.25
N LEU A 73 47.67 4.79 -2.02
CA LEU A 73 48.09 5.21 -0.68
C LEU A 73 46.87 5.67 0.13
N ARG A 74 45.98 6.46 -0.47
CA ARG A 74 44.71 6.89 0.14
C ARG A 74 43.87 5.71 0.63
N ILE A 75 43.74 4.67 -0.19
CA ILE A 75 43.02 3.44 0.19
C ILE A 75 43.72 2.71 1.33
N GLN A 76 45.06 2.62 1.34
CA GLN A 76 45.77 1.97 2.44
C GLN A 76 45.70 2.74 3.75
N VAL A 77 45.75 4.08 3.70
CA VAL A 77 45.50 4.92 4.89
C VAL A 77 44.08 4.70 5.40
N ALA A 78 43.09 4.64 4.51
CA ALA A 78 41.71 4.30 4.88
C ALA A 78 41.59 2.91 5.53
N LYS A 79 42.29 1.90 5.00
CA LYS A 79 42.36 0.54 5.59
C LYS A 79 43.00 0.56 6.97
N SER A 80 44.04 1.35 7.17
CA SER A 80 44.69 1.47 8.48
C SER A 80 43.72 2.08 9.51
N TYR A 81 42.99 3.14 9.18
CA TYR A 81 41.97 3.68 10.08
C TYR A 81 40.82 2.71 10.36
N LEU A 82 40.41 1.93 9.36
CA LEU A 82 39.41 0.88 9.58
C LEU A 82 39.91 -0.18 10.57
N GLU A 83 41.19 -0.55 10.48
CA GLU A 83 41.82 -1.47 11.44
C GLU A 83 41.92 -0.86 12.84
N ASP A 84 42.26 0.42 12.95
CA ASP A 84 42.24 1.14 14.22
C ASP A 84 40.83 1.18 14.83
N ALA A 85 39.80 1.41 14.02
CA ALA A 85 38.41 1.39 14.46
C ALA A 85 38.02 0.01 15.01
N LYS A 86 38.44 -1.08 14.35
CA LYS A 86 38.22 -2.47 14.81
C LYS A 86 38.93 -2.73 16.13
N ASN A 87 40.20 -2.35 16.23
CA ASN A 87 41.01 -2.48 17.43
C ASN A 87 40.39 -1.70 18.60
N GLU A 88 39.99 -0.45 18.37
CA GLU A 88 39.33 0.41 19.35
C GLU A 88 38.04 -0.22 19.86
N LYS A 89 37.22 -0.77 18.95
CA LYS A 89 35.95 -1.41 19.29
C LYS A 89 36.15 -2.67 20.14
N SER A 90 37.21 -3.42 19.86
CA SER A 90 37.57 -4.65 20.59
C SER A 90 38.08 -4.40 22.00
N LYS A 91 38.45 -3.15 22.36
CA LYS A 91 38.88 -2.80 23.72
C LYS A 91 37.75 -3.07 24.72
N TRP A 92 38.14 -3.42 25.94
CA TRP A 92 37.19 -3.60 27.04
C TRP A 92 36.42 -2.31 27.29
N ARG A 93 35.10 -2.42 27.53
CA ARG A 93 34.23 -1.26 27.79
C ARG A 93 34.74 -0.34 28.91
N ILE A 94 35.37 -0.91 29.93
CA ILE A 94 35.97 -0.14 31.04
C ILE A 94 37.13 0.72 30.53
N THR A 95 37.99 0.16 29.67
CA THR A 95 39.10 0.90 29.05
C THR A 95 38.58 2.06 28.21
N GLN A 96 37.57 1.82 27.36
CA GLN A 96 36.91 2.85 26.54
C GLN A 96 36.29 3.97 27.40
N LEU A 97 35.78 3.65 28.60
CA LEU A 97 35.23 4.62 29.55
C LEU A 97 36.30 5.56 30.13
N PHE A 98 37.53 5.07 30.30
CA PHE A 98 38.65 5.85 30.85
C PHE A 98 39.45 6.60 29.77
N THR A 99 39.57 6.05 28.56
CA THR A 99 40.39 6.63 27.48
C THR A 99 39.58 7.39 26.43
N GLY A 100 38.25 7.32 26.49
CA GLY A 100 37.39 7.71 25.38
C GLY A 100 37.25 6.58 24.34
N ASN A 101 36.24 6.70 23.48
CA ASN A 101 35.99 5.77 22.37
C ASN A 101 36.13 6.51 21.04
N GLN A 102 37.20 6.20 20.30
CA GLN A 102 37.52 6.82 19.01
C GLN A 102 37.04 5.99 17.80
N THR A 103 36.28 4.89 18.01
CA THR A 103 35.85 4.02 16.91
C THR A 103 35.15 4.80 15.80
N LEU A 104 34.21 5.68 16.14
CA LEU A 104 33.46 6.47 15.14
C LEU A 104 34.31 7.50 14.43
N GLU A 105 35.30 8.07 15.12
CA GLU A 105 36.24 9.04 14.57
C GLU A 105 37.12 8.39 13.49
N TYR A 106 37.75 7.25 13.82
CA TYR A 106 38.53 6.48 12.86
C TYR A 106 37.69 5.96 11.71
N LEU A 107 36.47 5.48 11.98
CA LEU A 107 35.55 4.99 10.96
C LEU A 107 35.11 6.10 10.01
N ALA A 108 34.81 7.29 10.53
CA ALA A 108 34.46 8.46 9.72
C ALA A 108 35.61 8.85 8.79
N GLN A 109 36.85 8.85 9.30
CA GLN A 109 38.01 9.18 8.48
C GLN A 109 38.29 8.09 7.42
N ALA A 110 38.17 6.81 7.77
CA ALA A 110 38.29 5.70 6.82
C ALA A 110 37.29 5.86 5.64
N VAL A 111 36.01 6.14 5.94
CA VAL A 111 34.98 6.32 4.92
C VAL A 111 35.18 7.62 4.13
N ARG A 112 35.62 8.72 4.75
CA ARG A 112 35.95 9.98 4.06
C ARG A 112 37.06 9.76 3.03
N LEU A 113 38.09 9.01 3.40
CA LEU A 113 39.21 8.69 2.52
C LEU A 113 38.81 7.66 1.45
N ALA A 114 38.01 6.64 1.77
CA ALA A 114 37.54 5.67 0.79
C ALA A 114 36.06 5.32 1.06
N PRO A 115 35.10 5.93 0.35
CA PRO A 115 33.67 5.78 0.64
C PRO A 115 33.15 4.33 0.58
N GLN A 116 33.79 3.48 -0.22
CA GLN A 116 33.42 2.07 -0.41
C GLN A 116 34.23 1.13 0.49
N ILE A 117 35.01 1.65 1.44
CA ILE A 117 35.94 0.82 2.23
C ILE A 117 35.24 -0.29 3.03
N LEU A 118 34.00 -0.02 3.44
CA LEU A 118 33.17 -0.96 4.19
C LEU A 118 32.48 -2.01 3.32
N ASP A 119 32.52 -1.86 1.99
CA ASP A 119 31.88 -2.76 1.03
C ASP A 119 32.83 -3.87 0.50
N GLN A 120 34.12 -3.80 0.83
CA GLN A 120 35.16 -4.62 0.21
C GLN A 120 35.41 -5.97 0.91
N ASP A 121 34.94 -6.16 2.15
CA ASP A 121 35.21 -7.37 2.96
C ASP A 121 33.97 -7.77 3.80
N TYR A 122 33.79 -9.07 4.04
CA TYR A 122 32.66 -9.68 4.75
C TYR A 122 33.07 -10.34 6.07
N SER A 123 34.26 -10.00 6.60
CA SER A 123 34.65 -10.44 7.93
C SER A 123 33.63 -9.98 9.00
N MET A 124 33.51 -10.74 10.10
CA MET A 124 32.59 -10.39 11.20
C MET A 124 32.88 -9.00 11.77
N HIS A 125 34.17 -8.60 11.83
CA HIS A 125 34.57 -7.28 12.31
C HIS A 125 34.11 -6.16 11.35
N ASP A 126 34.14 -6.40 10.03
CA ASP A 126 33.64 -5.42 9.04
C ASP A 126 32.12 -5.31 9.04
N ILE A 127 31.42 -6.41 9.33
CA ILE A 127 29.96 -6.36 9.56
C ILE A 127 29.67 -5.48 10.77
N MET A 128 30.38 -5.67 11.89
CA MET A 128 30.22 -4.81 13.08
C MET A 128 30.54 -3.35 12.79
N MET A 129 31.59 -3.04 12.01
CA MET A 129 31.90 -1.66 11.64
C MET A 129 30.83 -1.05 10.74
N ARG A 130 30.26 -1.80 9.80
CA ARG A 130 29.11 -1.34 9.00
C ARG A 130 27.88 -1.04 9.84
N ASP A 131 27.59 -1.89 10.82
CA ASP A 131 26.46 -1.69 11.72
C ASP A 131 26.66 -0.40 12.54
N GLU A 132 27.85 -0.20 13.12
CA GLU A 132 28.20 1.02 13.86
C GLU A 132 28.13 2.27 12.97
N TRP A 133 28.64 2.18 11.75
CA TRP A 133 28.55 3.28 10.78
C TRP A 133 27.10 3.63 10.44
N THR A 134 26.27 2.60 10.21
CA THR A 134 24.84 2.77 9.89
C THR A 134 24.10 3.45 11.03
N LEU A 135 24.33 3.02 12.27
CA LEU A 135 23.74 3.62 13.46
C LEU A 135 24.15 5.09 13.61
N TYR A 136 25.43 5.41 13.40
CA TYR A 136 25.94 6.77 13.44
C TYR A 136 25.34 7.67 12.36
N GLN A 137 25.29 7.18 11.10
CA GLN A 137 24.67 7.90 9.99
C GLN A 137 23.19 8.17 10.23
N PHE A 138 22.48 7.21 10.84
CA PHE A 138 21.09 7.37 11.23
C PHE A 138 20.93 8.49 12.26
N ASP A 139 21.74 8.48 13.33
CA ASP A 139 21.66 9.49 14.39
C ASP A 139 21.90 10.90 13.85
N ILE A 140 22.91 11.08 12.99
CA ILE A 140 23.17 12.36 12.31
C ILE A 140 21.99 12.78 11.44
N ALA A 141 21.42 11.86 10.65
CA ALA A 141 20.29 12.16 9.78
C ALA A 141 19.08 12.67 10.59
N ILE A 142 18.79 12.06 11.75
CA ILE A 142 17.73 12.52 12.66
C ILE A 142 18.04 13.87 13.29
N GLU A 143 19.29 14.13 13.70
CA GLU A 143 19.69 15.42 14.28
C GLU A 143 19.63 16.56 13.27
N SER A 144 20.00 16.27 12.02
CA SER A 144 20.00 17.23 10.92
C SER A 144 18.64 17.33 10.21
N HIS A 145 17.57 16.75 10.77
CA HIS A 145 16.22 16.73 10.18
C HIS A 145 16.15 16.11 8.77
N ARG A 146 17.11 15.27 8.37
CA ARG A 146 17.13 14.52 7.11
C ARG A 146 16.39 13.19 7.26
N PHE A 147 15.09 13.26 7.54
CA PHE A 147 14.28 12.08 7.86
C PHE A 147 14.17 11.05 6.72
N GLN A 148 14.27 11.49 5.47
CA GLN A 148 14.28 10.57 4.31
C GLN A 148 15.53 9.68 4.30
N ASP A 149 16.70 10.24 4.62
CA ASP A 149 17.94 9.46 4.71
C ASP A 149 17.87 8.49 5.90
N ALA A 150 17.32 8.94 7.03
CA ALA A 150 17.10 8.10 8.20
C ALA A 150 16.14 6.92 7.91
N ASP A 151 15.06 7.16 7.15
CA ASP A 151 14.13 6.11 6.70
C ASP A 151 14.80 5.05 5.84
N VAL A 152 15.66 5.46 4.89
CA VAL A 152 16.42 4.54 4.05
C VAL A 152 17.35 3.66 4.88
N LEU A 153 18.06 4.25 5.85
CA LEU A 153 18.96 3.52 6.74
C LEU A 153 18.19 2.55 7.64
N TYR A 154 17.09 3.00 8.26
CA TYR A 154 16.27 2.14 9.12
C TYR A 154 15.64 0.97 8.36
N THR A 155 15.05 1.24 7.19
CA THR A 155 14.35 0.22 6.39
C THR A 155 15.30 -0.86 5.88
N LYS A 156 16.55 -0.50 5.54
CA LYS A 156 17.56 -1.47 5.09
C LYS A 156 18.19 -2.29 6.22
N SER A 157 18.09 -1.84 7.46
CA SER A 157 18.86 -2.37 8.58
C SER A 157 18.02 -2.61 9.84
N GLN A 158 16.78 -3.08 9.68
CA GLN A 158 15.82 -3.28 10.78
C GLN A 158 16.30 -4.26 11.88
N ASN A 159 17.31 -5.08 11.60
CA ASN A 159 17.96 -5.98 12.56
C ASN A 159 18.86 -5.25 13.56
N LEU A 160 19.19 -3.97 13.32
CA LEU A 160 20.05 -3.18 14.20
C LEU A 160 19.28 -2.57 15.37
N LYS A 161 19.99 -2.37 16.48
CA LYS A 161 19.45 -1.74 17.69
C LYS A 161 19.65 -0.22 17.61
N PHE A 162 18.75 0.47 16.94
CA PHE A 162 18.73 1.93 16.89
C PHE A 162 18.38 2.55 18.24
N ASN A 163 18.82 3.79 18.44
CA ASN A 163 18.46 4.58 19.61
C ASN A 163 16.94 4.83 19.65
N GLN A 164 16.28 4.43 20.74
CA GLN A 164 14.82 4.51 20.87
C GLN A 164 14.29 5.95 20.77
N TYR A 165 14.98 6.94 21.34
CA TYR A 165 14.57 8.34 21.26
C TYR A 165 14.66 8.87 19.82
N LYS A 166 15.67 8.44 19.06
CA LYS A 166 15.84 8.82 17.65
C LYS A 166 14.83 8.13 16.74
N LEU A 167 14.53 6.85 17.00
CA LEU A 167 13.45 6.12 16.35
C LEU A 167 12.09 6.80 16.59
N GLU A 168 11.85 7.31 17.80
CA GLU A 168 10.62 8.02 18.11
C GLU A 168 10.46 9.29 17.26
N ARG A 169 11.54 10.07 17.08
CA ARG A 169 11.52 11.24 16.17
C ARG A 169 11.24 10.85 14.72
N LEU A 170 11.77 9.72 14.25
CA LEU A 170 11.46 9.21 12.91
C LEU A 170 9.99 8.79 12.80
N ARG A 171 9.45 8.17 13.84
CA ARG A 171 8.04 7.80 13.92
C ARG A 171 7.13 9.04 13.92
N GLU A 172 7.46 10.07 14.68
CA GLU A 172 6.75 11.35 14.68
C GLU A 172 6.70 11.97 13.26
N TYR A 173 7.82 11.90 12.53
CA TYR A 173 7.86 12.29 11.13
C TYR A 173 6.89 11.45 10.29
N TYR A 174 6.88 10.11 10.42
CA TYR A 174 5.92 9.27 9.70
C TYR A 174 4.47 9.59 10.06
N CYS A 175 4.15 9.83 11.34
CA CYS A 175 2.82 10.26 11.76
C CYS A 175 2.43 11.59 11.10
N SER A 176 3.35 12.56 11.03
CA SER A 176 3.08 13.84 10.36
C SER A 176 2.77 13.68 8.86
N GLN A 177 3.48 12.77 8.17
CA GLN A 177 3.21 12.42 6.77
C GLN A 177 1.86 11.69 6.64
N PHE A 178 1.55 10.80 7.58
CA PHE A 178 0.28 10.07 7.61
C PHE A 178 -0.92 11.01 7.76
N ASP A 179 -0.84 12.00 8.63
CA ASP A 179 -1.90 13.00 8.82
C ASP A 179 -2.04 13.92 7.61
N THR A 180 -0.91 14.31 7.01
CA THR A 180 -0.87 15.10 5.77
C THR A 180 -1.53 14.34 4.62
N ASN A 181 -1.17 13.08 4.41
CA ASN A 181 -1.75 12.23 3.37
C ASN A 181 -3.26 12.02 3.59
N THR A 182 -3.72 11.87 4.83
CA THR A 182 -5.16 11.75 5.14
C THR A 182 -5.93 12.97 4.67
N SER A 183 -5.36 14.17 4.88
CA SER A 183 -5.98 15.43 4.46
C SER A 183 -5.95 15.58 2.93
N GLN A 184 -4.81 15.29 2.31
CA GLN A 184 -4.65 15.38 0.85
C GLN A 184 -5.50 14.37 0.08
N ILE A 185 -5.76 13.17 0.64
CA ILE A 185 -6.69 12.21 0.03
C ILE A 185 -8.11 12.80 -0.02
N LYS A 186 -8.58 13.44 1.05
CA LYS A 186 -9.91 14.07 1.09
C LYS A 186 -10.02 15.20 0.07
N GLU A 187 -9.01 16.07 -0.01
CA GLU A 187 -8.95 17.15 -1.00
C GLU A 187 -8.87 16.59 -2.43
N GLY A 188 -8.05 15.57 -2.64
CA GLY A 188 -7.87 14.93 -3.93
C GLY A 188 -9.16 14.31 -4.46
N LEU A 189 -9.98 13.68 -3.60
CA LEU A 189 -11.32 13.21 -3.97
C LEU A 189 -12.25 14.37 -4.32
N LEU A 190 -12.24 15.47 -3.55
CA LEU A 190 -13.08 16.65 -3.79
C LEU A 190 -12.76 17.32 -5.13
N TYR A 191 -11.47 17.49 -5.43
CA TYR A 191 -10.99 18.14 -6.66
C TYR A 191 -10.75 17.16 -7.82
N LYS A 192 -11.15 15.89 -7.66
CA LYS A 192 -11.02 14.82 -8.67
C LYS A 192 -9.58 14.61 -9.17
N ALA A 193 -8.60 14.79 -8.29
CA ALA A 193 -7.18 14.48 -8.55
C ALA A 193 -6.89 12.98 -8.36
N THR A 194 -7.63 12.14 -9.08
CA THR A 194 -7.78 10.68 -8.83
C THR A 194 -6.46 9.91 -8.82
N LYS A 195 -5.59 10.09 -9.83
CA LYS A 195 -4.29 9.40 -9.91
C LYS A 195 -3.38 9.69 -8.71
N ALA A 196 -3.28 10.96 -8.32
CA ALA A 196 -2.47 11.36 -7.17
C ALA A 196 -3.08 10.83 -5.86
N THR A 197 -4.41 10.92 -5.72
CA THR A 197 -5.16 10.43 -4.56
C THR A 197 -4.97 8.93 -4.35
N MET A 198 -5.02 8.14 -5.44
CA MET A 198 -4.76 6.70 -5.40
C MET A 198 -3.36 6.38 -4.86
N LYS A 199 -2.34 7.08 -5.39
CA LYS A 199 -0.96 6.89 -4.94
C LYS A 199 -0.79 7.24 -3.46
N MET A 200 -1.37 8.35 -3.01
CA MET A 200 -1.35 8.74 -1.59
C MET A 200 -2.02 7.71 -0.70
N ALA A 201 -3.13 7.11 -1.15
CA ALA A 201 -3.82 6.06 -0.41
C ALA A 201 -3.00 4.76 -0.30
N GLU A 202 -2.17 4.43 -1.31
CA GLU A 202 -1.20 3.34 -1.23
C GLU A 202 -0.07 3.67 -0.26
N GLU A 203 0.49 4.89 -0.36
CA GLU A 203 1.53 5.40 0.54
C GLU A 203 1.07 5.39 2.01
N GLN A 204 -0.22 5.58 2.28
CA GLN A 204 -0.77 5.49 3.63
C GLN A 204 -0.61 4.11 4.29
N ILE A 205 -0.78 3.04 3.52
CA ILE A 205 -0.59 1.69 4.04
C ILE A 205 0.88 1.47 4.41
N GLU A 206 1.80 1.94 3.57
CA GLU A 206 3.24 1.82 3.82
C GLU A 206 3.69 2.68 5.01
N LEU A 207 3.17 3.91 5.15
CA LEU A 207 3.40 4.74 6.33
C LEU A 207 2.88 4.07 7.60
N ALA A 208 1.68 3.50 7.58
CA ALA A 208 1.14 2.77 8.73
C ALA A 208 2.03 1.59 9.13
N LYS A 209 2.55 0.82 8.17
CA LYS A 209 3.50 -0.28 8.45
C LYS A 209 4.78 0.23 9.09
N LYS A 210 5.34 1.34 8.59
CA LYS A 210 6.55 1.97 9.17
C LYS A 210 6.34 2.50 10.58
N ILE A 211 5.17 3.06 10.87
CA ILE A 211 4.81 3.51 12.23
C ILE A 211 4.74 2.31 13.17
N VAL A 212 4.02 1.26 12.76
CA VAL A 212 3.82 0.04 13.55
C VAL A 212 5.12 -0.76 13.75
N SER A 213 6.07 -0.69 12.82
CA SER A 213 7.38 -1.35 12.97
C SER A 213 8.26 -0.73 14.06
N ILE A 214 8.06 0.56 14.37
CA ILE A 214 8.78 1.26 15.45
C ILE A 214 8.06 1.06 16.78
N GLN A 215 6.74 1.31 16.82
CA GLN A 215 5.91 1.04 17.99
C GLN A 215 4.63 0.34 17.55
N PRO A 216 4.39 -0.91 18.00
CA PRO A 216 3.17 -1.64 17.63
C PRO A 216 1.91 -0.84 17.94
N HIS A 217 1.07 -0.66 16.93
CA HIS A 217 -0.24 -0.04 17.05
C HIS A 217 -1.26 -0.87 16.27
N ASP A 218 -2.00 -1.71 17.00
CA ASP A 218 -2.78 -2.83 16.44
C ASP A 218 -3.88 -2.42 15.45
N SER A 219 -4.28 -1.14 15.39
CA SER A 219 -5.36 -0.68 14.49
C SER A 219 -4.91 0.14 13.29
N LEU A 220 -3.67 0.65 13.24
CA LEU A 220 -3.30 1.67 12.24
C LEU A 220 -3.25 1.13 10.82
N VAL A 221 -2.62 -0.05 10.61
CA VAL A 221 -2.53 -0.65 9.27
C VAL A 221 -3.92 -1.02 8.74
N LYS A 222 -4.81 -1.46 9.64
CA LYS A 222 -6.21 -1.74 9.32
C LYS A 222 -6.95 -0.47 8.91
N GLU A 223 -6.78 0.63 9.65
CA GLU A 223 -7.37 1.94 9.32
C GLU A 223 -6.86 2.48 7.99
N ALA A 224 -5.56 2.41 7.73
CA ALA A 224 -4.98 2.79 6.43
C ALA A 224 -5.53 1.93 5.28
N THR A 225 -5.71 0.62 5.52
CA THR A 225 -6.31 -0.29 4.53
C THR A 225 -7.79 0.04 4.26
N LEU A 226 -8.54 0.43 5.29
CA LEU A 226 -9.91 0.93 5.15
C LEU A 226 -9.96 2.20 4.29
N ILE A 227 -9.10 3.18 4.60
CA ILE A 227 -9.00 4.44 3.86
C ILE A 227 -8.67 4.16 2.39
N TYR A 228 -7.70 3.29 2.12
CA TYR A 228 -7.35 2.86 0.78
C TYR A 228 -8.54 2.29 0.02
N ALA A 229 -9.24 1.32 0.61
CA ALA A 229 -10.36 0.67 -0.06
C ALA A 229 -11.54 1.64 -0.31
N ALA A 230 -11.85 2.51 0.65
CA ALA A 230 -12.86 3.54 0.48
C ALA A 230 -12.48 4.58 -0.59
N THR A 231 -11.19 4.94 -0.66
CA THR A 231 -10.66 5.86 -1.67
C THR A 231 -10.78 5.28 -3.08
N LEU A 232 -10.41 4.01 -3.26
CA LEU A 232 -10.53 3.34 -4.56
C LEU A 232 -11.98 3.22 -5.02
N LEU A 233 -12.91 2.91 -4.11
CA LEU A 233 -14.34 2.90 -4.42
C LEU A 233 -14.80 4.29 -4.90
N ALA A 234 -14.46 5.34 -4.16
CA ALA A 234 -14.86 6.71 -4.49
C ALA A 234 -14.27 7.16 -5.84
N ILE A 235 -13.01 6.79 -6.14
CA ILE A 235 -12.39 7.06 -7.44
C ILE A 235 -13.16 6.33 -8.56
N ASP A 236 -13.48 5.05 -8.38
CA ASP A 236 -14.25 4.30 -9.37
C ASP A 236 -15.63 4.91 -9.64
N GLU A 237 -16.33 5.38 -8.60
CA GLU A 237 -17.62 6.06 -8.72
C GLU A 237 -17.50 7.43 -9.42
N LEU A 238 -16.36 8.10 -9.31
CA LEU A 238 -16.10 9.40 -9.94
C LEU A 238 -15.68 9.27 -11.41
N GLU A 239 -14.89 8.25 -11.76
CA GLU A 239 -14.30 8.09 -13.10
C GLU A 239 -15.13 7.21 -14.03
N HIS A 240 -15.77 6.17 -13.48
CA HIS A 240 -16.41 5.14 -14.30
C HIS A 240 -17.92 5.16 -14.14
N PRO A 241 -18.69 5.19 -15.25
CA PRO A 241 -20.08 4.80 -15.19
C PRO A 241 -20.19 3.35 -14.69
N VAL A 242 -21.30 2.98 -14.06
CA VAL A 242 -21.49 1.66 -13.42
C VAL A 242 -21.09 0.50 -14.34
N LYS A 243 -21.48 0.54 -15.62
CA LYS A 243 -21.18 -0.50 -16.63
C LYS A 243 -19.68 -0.68 -16.90
N GLU A 244 -18.87 0.35 -16.65
CA GLU A 244 -17.44 0.41 -16.92
C GLU A 244 -16.56 0.35 -15.66
N ALA A 245 -17.17 0.17 -14.47
CA ALA A 245 -16.43 0.08 -13.21
C ALA A 245 -15.20 -0.86 -13.29
N ASP A 246 -14.09 -0.43 -12.68
CA ASP A 246 -12.84 -1.20 -12.63
C ASP A 246 -12.94 -2.32 -11.60
N ARG A 247 -13.58 -3.42 -12.01
CA ARG A 247 -13.74 -4.62 -11.18
C ARG A 247 -12.41 -5.23 -10.73
N THR A 248 -11.31 -4.99 -11.45
CA THR A 248 -9.98 -5.49 -11.08
C THR A 248 -9.46 -4.74 -9.87
N GLN A 249 -9.53 -3.41 -9.91
CA GLN A 249 -9.12 -2.55 -8.80
C GLN A 249 -10.02 -2.73 -7.57
N LEU A 250 -11.34 -2.81 -7.76
CA LEU A 250 -12.30 -3.08 -6.68
C LEU A 250 -12.02 -4.44 -6.01
N SER A 251 -11.66 -5.46 -6.78
CA SER A 251 -11.29 -6.78 -6.24
C SER A 251 -9.99 -6.75 -5.46
N LYS A 252 -8.97 -5.99 -5.91
CA LYS A 252 -7.72 -5.78 -5.16
C LYS A 252 -7.99 -5.09 -3.81
N ALA A 253 -8.82 -4.05 -3.79
CA ALA A 253 -9.23 -3.37 -2.57
C ALA A 253 -9.92 -4.33 -1.58
N GLN A 254 -10.87 -5.11 -2.08
CA GLN A 254 -11.62 -6.09 -1.30
C GLN A 254 -10.73 -7.22 -0.75
N GLN A 255 -9.75 -7.68 -1.53
CA GLN A 255 -8.78 -8.68 -1.10
C GLN A 255 -7.96 -8.17 0.10
N ARG A 256 -7.43 -6.94 0.03
CA ARG A 256 -6.69 -6.35 1.16
C ARG A 256 -7.55 -6.22 2.41
N LEU A 257 -8.82 -5.81 2.28
CA LEU A 257 -9.74 -5.78 3.42
C LEU A 257 -10.00 -7.16 4.03
N SER A 258 -9.99 -8.21 3.20
CA SER A 258 -10.25 -9.58 3.66
C SER A 258 -9.20 -10.09 4.66
N GLU A 259 -7.97 -9.57 4.60
CA GLU A 259 -6.90 -9.87 5.55
C GLU A 259 -7.27 -9.49 6.98
N TYR A 260 -8.12 -8.47 7.17
CA TYR A 260 -8.51 -7.96 8.48
C TYR A 260 -9.91 -8.43 8.91
N ARG A 261 -10.58 -9.27 8.12
CA ARG A 261 -11.98 -9.67 8.35
C ARG A 261 -12.17 -10.53 9.60
N PHE A 262 -11.12 -11.23 10.06
CA PHE A 262 -11.17 -12.02 11.29
C PHE A 262 -11.27 -11.16 12.56
N LEU A 263 -10.98 -9.86 12.47
CA LEU A 263 -11.15 -8.89 13.55
C LEU A 263 -12.65 -8.50 13.62
N SER A 264 -13.42 -9.43 14.19
CA SER A 264 -14.86 -9.68 14.04
C SER A 264 -15.85 -8.56 14.40
N ASN A 265 -15.41 -7.37 14.84
CA ASN A 265 -16.29 -6.32 15.37
C ASN A 265 -16.21 -4.96 14.64
N ASN A 266 -15.59 -4.87 13.46
CA ASN A 266 -15.50 -3.58 12.76
C ASN A 266 -16.65 -3.36 11.76
N GLY A 267 -17.66 -2.59 12.19
CA GLY A 267 -18.79 -2.18 11.34
C GLY A 267 -18.37 -1.42 10.08
N ALA A 268 -17.41 -0.49 10.19
CA ALA A 268 -16.95 0.33 9.07
C ALA A 268 -16.23 -0.50 7.99
N LEU A 269 -15.42 -1.49 8.40
CA LEU A 269 -14.77 -2.42 7.45
C LEU A 269 -15.81 -3.17 6.63
N MET A 270 -16.81 -3.74 7.31
CA MET A 270 -17.86 -4.50 6.64
C MET A 270 -18.74 -3.62 5.75
N GLU A 271 -18.94 -2.35 6.11
CA GLU A 271 -19.66 -1.38 5.28
C GLU A 271 -18.91 -1.13 3.96
N VAL A 272 -17.63 -0.78 4.01
CA VAL A 272 -16.82 -0.55 2.79
C VAL A 272 -16.70 -1.81 1.95
N TYR A 273 -16.50 -2.97 2.60
CA TYR A 273 -16.44 -4.26 1.91
C TYR A 273 -17.74 -4.56 1.15
N ASN A 274 -18.90 -4.31 1.76
CA ASN A 274 -20.19 -4.48 1.12
C ASN A 274 -20.41 -3.48 -0.02
N LYS A 275 -19.99 -2.22 0.12
CA LYS A 275 -20.09 -1.21 -0.94
C LYS A 275 -19.27 -1.60 -2.18
N LEU A 276 -18.03 -2.05 -2.00
CA LEU A 276 -17.21 -2.61 -3.08
C LEU A 276 -17.90 -3.78 -3.79
N LEU A 277 -18.50 -4.69 -3.01
CA LEU A 277 -19.20 -5.86 -3.52
C LEU A 277 -20.45 -5.47 -4.33
N LEU A 278 -21.24 -4.53 -3.84
CA LEU A 278 -22.42 -4.01 -4.53
C LEU A 278 -22.05 -3.30 -5.82
N ARG A 279 -21.00 -2.47 -5.81
CA ARG A 279 -20.52 -1.78 -7.01
C ARG A 279 -20.15 -2.77 -8.13
N LYS A 280 -19.49 -3.88 -7.79
CA LYS A 280 -19.19 -4.97 -8.75
C LYS A 280 -20.45 -5.67 -9.26
N ILE A 281 -21.42 -5.95 -8.37
CA ILE A 281 -22.71 -6.54 -8.74
C ILE A 281 -23.46 -5.64 -9.71
N GLU A 282 -23.52 -4.33 -9.44
CA GLU A 282 -24.18 -3.34 -10.29
C GLU A 282 -23.50 -3.24 -11.66
N CYS A 283 -22.17 -3.25 -11.69
CA CYS A 283 -21.40 -3.32 -12.94
C CYS A 283 -21.77 -4.54 -13.79
N LEU A 284 -21.80 -5.72 -13.16
CA LEU A 284 -22.16 -6.97 -13.82
C LEU A 284 -23.61 -6.96 -14.33
N ILE A 285 -24.55 -6.45 -13.54
CA ILE A 285 -25.95 -6.29 -13.97
C ILE A 285 -26.02 -5.36 -15.20
N ALA A 286 -25.32 -4.23 -15.17
CA ALA A 286 -25.31 -3.28 -16.28
C ALA A 286 -24.66 -3.84 -17.55
N ARG A 287 -23.67 -4.73 -17.43
CA ARG A 287 -23.04 -5.42 -18.57
C ARG A 287 -23.88 -6.56 -19.12
N LEU A 288 -24.68 -7.20 -18.28
CA LEU A 288 -25.60 -8.28 -18.64
C LEU A 288 -26.96 -7.76 -19.14
N GLY A 289 -27.06 -6.46 -19.43
CA GLY A 289 -28.19 -5.90 -20.15
C GLY A 289 -28.36 -6.60 -21.49
N VAL A 290 -29.55 -7.14 -21.77
CA VAL A 290 -29.86 -7.87 -22.99
C VAL A 290 -30.42 -6.94 -24.08
N PRO A 291 -30.16 -7.23 -25.36
CA PRO A 291 -30.74 -6.47 -26.46
C PRO A 291 -32.27 -6.67 -26.54
N ILE A 292 -32.96 -5.75 -27.23
CA ILE A 292 -34.43 -5.73 -27.32
C ILE A 292 -35.02 -7.02 -27.92
N ASP A 293 -34.30 -7.68 -28.83
CA ASP A 293 -34.72 -8.91 -29.52
C ASP A 293 -34.35 -10.20 -28.75
N TYR A 294 -33.75 -10.08 -27.56
CA TYR A 294 -33.28 -11.24 -26.78
C TYR A 294 -34.40 -12.24 -26.46
N ASN A 295 -35.57 -11.75 -26.09
CA ASN A 295 -36.72 -12.60 -25.74
C ASN A 295 -37.46 -13.13 -26.98
N ASP A 296 -37.30 -12.48 -28.14
CA ASP A 296 -37.99 -12.81 -29.38
C ASP A 296 -37.24 -13.84 -30.23
N ASN A 297 -35.91 -13.96 -30.05
CA ASN A 297 -35.07 -14.83 -30.86
C ASN A 297 -34.20 -15.80 -30.03
N LEU A 298 -34.45 -17.10 -30.20
CA LEU A 298 -33.68 -18.17 -29.54
C LEU A 298 -32.18 -18.14 -29.88
N SER A 299 -31.80 -17.82 -31.13
CA SER A 299 -30.37 -17.78 -31.50
C SER A 299 -29.65 -16.64 -30.79
N THR A 300 -30.26 -15.44 -30.75
CA THR A 300 -29.75 -14.28 -30.02
C THR A 300 -29.52 -14.62 -28.54
N ARG A 301 -30.46 -15.33 -27.92
CA ARG A 301 -30.34 -15.78 -26.53
C ARG A 301 -29.17 -16.74 -26.30
N ILE A 302 -29.01 -17.74 -27.15
CA ILE A 302 -27.91 -18.72 -27.05
C ILE A 302 -26.55 -18.02 -27.21
N ASP A 303 -26.42 -17.16 -28.22
CA ASP A 303 -25.17 -16.46 -28.51
C ASP A 303 -24.80 -15.49 -27.38
N PHE A 304 -25.76 -14.75 -26.83
CA PHE A 304 -25.55 -13.86 -25.70
C PHE A 304 -25.06 -14.61 -24.46
N ILE A 305 -25.74 -15.71 -24.08
CA ILE A 305 -25.34 -16.51 -22.90
C ILE A 305 -23.93 -17.06 -23.08
N LYS A 306 -23.59 -17.55 -24.28
CA LYS A 306 -22.26 -18.06 -24.58
C LYS A 306 -21.18 -16.97 -24.48
N MET A 307 -21.48 -15.77 -24.96
CA MET A 307 -20.57 -14.63 -24.91
C MET A 307 -20.33 -14.15 -23.47
N HIS A 308 -21.38 -14.14 -22.65
CA HIS A 308 -21.35 -13.54 -21.31
C HIS A 308 -21.33 -14.56 -20.15
N ILE A 309 -20.97 -15.81 -20.42
CA ILE A 309 -21.01 -16.88 -19.41
C ILE A 309 -20.12 -16.57 -18.21
N ASN A 310 -18.96 -15.94 -18.43
CA ASN A 310 -18.05 -15.57 -17.35
C ASN A 310 -18.66 -14.49 -16.46
N GLU A 311 -19.28 -13.45 -17.04
CA GLU A 311 -19.97 -12.41 -16.29
C GLU A 311 -21.16 -12.97 -15.49
N ILE A 312 -21.91 -13.91 -16.06
CA ILE A 312 -23.02 -14.60 -15.36
C ILE A 312 -22.50 -15.37 -14.14
N GLU A 313 -21.43 -16.15 -14.30
CA GLU A 313 -20.82 -16.89 -13.19
C GLU A 313 -20.23 -15.97 -12.12
N GLU A 314 -19.58 -14.88 -12.54
CA GLU A 314 -19.07 -13.86 -11.62
C GLU A 314 -20.21 -13.18 -10.86
N LEU A 315 -21.31 -12.82 -11.51
CA LEU A 315 -22.48 -12.22 -10.85
C LEU A 315 -23.02 -13.16 -9.76
N LYS A 316 -23.22 -14.44 -10.09
CA LYS A 316 -23.67 -15.43 -9.11
C LYS A 316 -22.71 -15.56 -7.94
N LYS A 317 -21.40 -15.55 -8.20
CA LYS A 317 -20.36 -15.62 -7.15
C LYS A 317 -20.42 -14.41 -6.22
N GLU A 318 -20.52 -13.20 -6.76
CA GLU A 318 -20.57 -11.96 -5.96
C GLU A 318 -21.88 -11.88 -5.15
N LEU A 319 -23.03 -12.25 -5.74
CA LEU A 319 -24.32 -12.32 -5.04
C LEU A 319 -24.31 -13.32 -3.88
N LYS A 320 -23.80 -14.54 -4.10
CA LYS A 320 -23.65 -15.56 -3.05
C LYS A 320 -22.71 -15.10 -1.93
N THR A 321 -21.63 -14.42 -2.29
CA THR A 321 -20.68 -13.83 -1.33
C THR A 321 -21.38 -12.79 -0.46
N PHE A 322 -22.17 -11.89 -1.07
CA PHE A 322 -22.90 -10.87 -0.35
C PHE A 322 -23.90 -11.47 0.63
N ILE A 323 -24.68 -12.47 0.19
CA ILE A 323 -25.63 -13.19 1.03
C ILE A 323 -24.93 -13.81 2.24
N THR A 324 -23.88 -14.59 2.01
CA THR A 324 -23.14 -15.31 3.06
C THR A 324 -22.59 -14.37 4.12
N LEU A 325 -22.12 -13.19 3.72
CA LEU A 325 -21.53 -12.19 4.62
C LEU A 325 -22.54 -11.46 5.51
N ASN A 326 -23.81 -11.43 5.09
CA ASN A 326 -24.80 -10.54 5.69
C ASN A 326 -26.04 -11.29 6.22
N GLN A 327 -26.17 -12.61 6.00
CA GLN A 327 -27.34 -13.40 6.41
C GLN A 327 -27.65 -13.34 7.92
N SER A 328 -26.66 -13.12 8.77
CA SER A 328 -26.81 -13.02 10.24
C SER A 328 -27.06 -11.60 10.76
N LYS A 329 -27.16 -10.59 9.89
CA LYS A 329 -27.19 -9.17 10.26
C LYS A 329 -28.60 -8.57 10.39
N SER A 330 -28.63 -7.37 10.95
CA SER A 330 -29.78 -6.61 11.45
C SER A 330 -30.89 -6.30 10.43
N LYS A 331 -32.02 -5.79 10.95
CA LYS A 331 -33.21 -5.37 10.20
C LYS A 331 -32.90 -4.34 9.12
N GLU A 332 -31.84 -3.53 9.27
CA GLU A 332 -31.43 -2.52 8.29
C GLU A 332 -30.96 -3.12 6.95
N MET A 333 -30.42 -4.36 6.94
CA MET A 333 -29.92 -5.02 5.73
C MET A 333 -30.96 -5.91 5.03
N ARG A 334 -32.16 -6.03 5.61
CA ARG A 334 -33.22 -6.95 5.20
C ARG A 334 -33.64 -6.75 3.74
N GLN A 335 -33.91 -5.51 3.34
CA GLN A 335 -34.35 -5.18 1.98
C GLN A 335 -33.25 -5.49 0.95
N LEU A 336 -32.01 -5.10 1.26
CA LEU A 336 -30.88 -5.32 0.38
C LEU A 336 -30.58 -6.82 0.22
N LEU A 337 -30.60 -7.59 1.31
CA LEU A 337 -30.49 -9.05 1.27
C LEU A 337 -31.59 -9.68 0.42
N ALA A 338 -32.84 -9.24 0.58
CA ALA A 338 -33.96 -9.76 -0.19
C ALA A 338 -33.81 -9.47 -1.69
N LYS A 339 -33.37 -8.25 -2.05
CA LYS A 339 -33.01 -7.89 -3.44
C LYS A 339 -31.90 -8.80 -3.97
N THR A 340 -30.83 -9.03 -3.20
CA THR A 340 -29.72 -9.91 -3.61
C THR A 340 -30.17 -11.36 -3.80
N TYR A 341 -31.01 -11.89 -2.90
CA TYR A 341 -31.62 -13.22 -3.06
C TYR A 341 -32.50 -13.30 -4.31
N TYR A 342 -33.32 -12.28 -4.57
CA TYR A 342 -34.16 -12.20 -5.76
C TYR A 342 -33.30 -12.17 -7.03
N LEU A 343 -32.28 -11.32 -7.09
CA LEU A 343 -31.39 -11.20 -8.24
C LEU A 343 -30.68 -12.52 -8.54
N LEU A 344 -30.16 -13.21 -7.51
CA LEU A 344 -29.54 -14.52 -7.70
C LEU A 344 -30.52 -15.54 -8.28
N ALA A 345 -31.75 -15.54 -7.78
CA ALA A 345 -32.80 -16.42 -8.27
C ALA A 345 -33.20 -16.09 -9.71
N ASP A 346 -33.33 -14.80 -10.04
CA ASP A 346 -33.71 -14.37 -11.38
C ASP A 346 -32.60 -14.59 -12.40
N THR A 347 -31.32 -14.42 -12.03
CA THR A 347 -30.17 -14.81 -12.88
C THR A 347 -30.23 -16.29 -13.25
N LEU A 348 -30.52 -17.17 -12.27
CA LEU A 348 -30.65 -18.62 -12.51
C LEU A 348 -31.83 -18.97 -13.43
N VAL A 349 -32.95 -18.26 -13.31
CA VAL A 349 -34.13 -18.51 -14.16
C VAL A 349 -33.96 -17.94 -15.55
N TYR A 350 -33.49 -16.69 -15.66
CA TYR A 350 -33.47 -15.96 -16.92
C TYR A 350 -32.38 -16.45 -17.86
N PHE A 351 -31.14 -16.55 -17.35
CA PHE A 351 -29.99 -16.94 -18.18
C PHE A 351 -29.74 -18.46 -18.21
N GLU A 352 -30.17 -19.22 -17.20
CA GLU A 352 -29.83 -20.65 -17.09
C GLU A 352 -31.04 -21.60 -17.06
N GLU A 353 -32.28 -21.08 -17.05
CA GLU A 353 -33.51 -21.87 -16.99
C GLU A 353 -33.64 -22.80 -15.76
N LYS A 354 -32.86 -22.56 -14.70
CA LYS A 354 -32.79 -23.39 -13.49
C LYS A 354 -33.88 -23.05 -12.49
N LYS A 355 -35.14 -23.25 -12.87
CA LYS A 355 -36.31 -22.94 -12.02
C LYS A 355 -36.24 -23.61 -10.65
N GLN A 356 -35.92 -24.91 -10.59
CA GLN A 356 -35.89 -25.66 -9.32
C GLN A 356 -34.81 -25.16 -8.36
N GLU A 357 -33.62 -24.82 -8.88
CA GLU A 357 -32.54 -24.26 -8.07
C GLU A 357 -32.84 -22.82 -7.60
N ALA A 358 -33.66 -22.07 -8.33
CA ALA A 358 -34.04 -20.70 -8.00
C ALA A 358 -35.11 -20.60 -6.90
N ILE A 359 -35.99 -21.60 -6.78
CA ILE A 359 -37.13 -21.59 -5.82
C ILE A 359 -36.70 -21.28 -4.37
N PRO A 360 -35.65 -21.92 -3.79
CA PRO A 360 -35.21 -21.60 -2.44
C PRO A 360 -34.80 -20.14 -2.25
N TYR A 361 -34.20 -19.52 -3.27
CA TYR A 361 -33.76 -18.13 -3.21
C TYR A 361 -34.93 -17.14 -3.33
N PHE A 362 -35.89 -17.38 -4.23
CA PHE A 362 -37.14 -16.59 -4.27
C PHE A 362 -37.94 -16.73 -2.97
N LYS A 363 -37.99 -17.93 -2.38
CA LYS A 363 -38.61 -18.15 -1.06
C LYS A 363 -37.93 -17.28 0.00
N LYS A 364 -36.59 -17.25 0.02
CA LYS A 364 -35.82 -16.41 0.97
C LYS A 364 -36.07 -14.92 0.77
N ALA A 365 -36.12 -14.43 -0.47
CA ALA A 365 -36.45 -13.03 -0.77
C ALA A 365 -37.84 -12.67 -0.21
N LYS A 366 -38.84 -13.53 -0.43
CA LYS A 366 -40.18 -13.38 0.15
C LYS A 366 -40.19 -13.42 1.69
N GLU A 367 -39.50 -14.36 2.31
CA GLU A 367 -39.42 -14.46 3.79
C GLU A 367 -38.78 -13.22 4.41
N LEU A 368 -37.77 -12.66 3.72
CA LEU A 368 -37.11 -11.43 4.11
C LEU A 368 -37.97 -10.19 3.82
N MET A 369 -38.84 -10.16 2.82
CA MET A 369 -39.70 -9.00 2.54
C MET A 369 -41.14 -9.46 2.24
N PRO A 370 -41.87 -9.99 3.23
CA PRO A 370 -43.24 -10.47 3.07
C PRO A 370 -44.22 -9.36 2.70
N GLU A 371 -43.91 -8.10 2.99
CA GLU A 371 -44.65 -6.92 2.55
C GLU A 371 -44.49 -6.63 1.05
N ASN A 372 -43.45 -7.15 0.40
CA ASN A 372 -43.25 -6.96 -1.04
C ASN A 372 -44.16 -7.93 -1.82
N LEU A 373 -45.26 -7.41 -2.35
CA LEU A 373 -46.26 -8.20 -3.07
C LEU A 373 -45.69 -8.83 -4.36
N TYR A 374 -44.72 -8.19 -5.02
CA TYR A 374 -44.08 -8.71 -6.23
C TYR A 374 -43.20 -9.94 -5.95
N TYR A 375 -42.45 -9.94 -4.85
CA TYR A 375 -41.66 -11.11 -4.43
C TYR A 375 -42.57 -12.28 -4.06
N ASN A 376 -43.66 -11.99 -3.36
CA ASN A 376 -44.68 -12.99 -3.07
C ASN A 376 -45.28 -13.59 -4.34
N LEU A 377 -45.63 -12.74 -5.32
CA LEU A 377 -46.24 -13.17 -6.57
C LEU A 377 -45.26 -14.04 -7.36
N ARG A 378 -44.03 -13.57 -7.54
CA ARG A 378 -43.00 -14.31 -8.28
C ARG A 378 -42.75 -15.69 -7.69
N TYR A 379 -42.67 -15.79 -6.37
CA TYR A 379 -42.51 -17.08 -5.70
C TYR A 379 -43.71 -18.01 -5.94
N LEU A 380 -44.94 -17.53 -5.76
CA LEU A 380 -46.15 -18.34 -5.95
C LEU A 380 -46.34 -18.78 -7.41
N GLU A 381 -45.97 -17.95 -8.37
CA GLU A 381 -45.97 -18.29 -9.80
C GLU A 381 -45.00 -19.44 -10.12
N LEU A 382 -43.80 -19.43 -9.52
CA LEU A 382 -42.81 -20.48 -9.76
C LEU A 382 -43.16 -21.83 -9.15
N ILE A 383 -43.92 -21.85 -8.06
CA ILE A 383 -44.40 -23.09 -7.43
C ILE A 383 -45.83 -23.46 -7.85
N GLU A 384 -46.41 -22.73 -8.81
CA GLU A 384 -47.75 -22.96 -9.35
C GLU A 384 -48.86 -22.99 -8.27
N ASP A 385 -48.73 -22.16 -7.23
CA ASP A 385 -49.68 -22.12 -6.12
C ASP A 385 -50.88 -21.22 -6.46
N GLU A 386 -52.09 -21.70 -6.21
CA GLU A 386 -53.35 -21.02 -6.56
C GLU A 386 -53.53 -19.67 -5.86
N ARG A 387 -52.86 -19.44 -4.71
CA ARG A 387 -52.87 -18.14 -4.02
C ARG A 387 -52.27 -17.01 -4.87
N ARG A 388 -51.55 -17.32 -5.97
CA ARG A 388 -51.07 -16.32 -6.94
C ARG A 388 -52.20 -15.47 -7.52
N HIS A 389 -53.39 -16.04 -7.72
CA HIS A 389 -54.53 -15.33 -8.32
C HIS A 389 -55.02 -14.20 -7.42
N GLY A 390 -55.28 -14.48 -6.14
CA GLY A 390 -55.68 -13.44 -5.18
C GLY A 390 -54.58 -12.40 -4.92
N LEU A 391 -53.31 -12.74 -5.14
CA LEU A 391 -52.21 -11.77 -5.05
C LEU A 391 -52.11 -10.86 -6.27
N ARG A 392 -52.43 -11.37 -7.48
CA ARG A 392 -52.57 -10.53 -8.68
C ARG A 392 -53.68 -9.51 -8.51
N GLU A 393 -54.83 -9.93 -8.01
CA GLU A 393 -55.95 -9.03 -7.69
C GLU A 393 -55.54 -7.92 -6.70
N LYS A 394 -54.74 -8.27 -5.68
CA LYS A 394 -54.19 -7.26 -4.75
C LYS A 394 -53.27 -6.27 -5.42
N ILE A 395 -52.39 -6.73 -6.32
CA ILE A 395 -51.48 -5.84 -7.07
C ILE A 395 -52.27 -4.93 -8.00
N ASP A 396 -53.31 -5.45 -8.67
CA ASP A 396 -54.21 -4.67 -9.53
C ASP A 396 -54.99 -3.61 -8.73
N ALA A 397 -55.32 -3.90 -7.46
CA ALA A 397 -56.06 -3.01 -6.57
C ALA A 397 -55.25 -1.82 -6.02
N ILE A 398 -53.91 -1.89 -6.00
CA ILE A 398 -53.01 -0.78 -5.60
C ILE A 398 -53.14 0.40 -6.58
N GLY A 399 -53.48 0.10 -7.83
CA GLY A 399 -53.74 1.09 -8.85
C GLY A 399 -53.80 0.42 -10.22
N HIS A 400 -54.65 0.96 -11.10
CA HIS A 400 -54.98 0.36 -12.40
C HIS A 400 -53.80 0.05 -13.33
N LEU A 401 -52.60 0.59 -13.07
CA LEU A 401 -51.39 0.34 -13.87
C LEU A 401 -50.39 -0.62 -13.20
N HIS A 402 -50.56 -1.04 -11.95
CA HIS A 402 -49.53 -1.83 -11.24
C HIS A 402 -49.38 -3.25 -11.79
N GLY A 403 -50.48 -3.96 -12.09
CA GLY A 403 -50.38 -5.27 -12.74
C GLY A 403 -49.84 -5.21 -14.16
N THR A 404 -50.25 -4.19 -14.91
CA THR A 404 -49.73 -3.91 -16.26
C THR A 404 -48.24 -3.60 -16.24
N ARG A 405 -47.78 -2.74 -15.33
CA ARG A 405 -46.36 -2.41 -15.14
C ARG A 405 -45.55 -3.62 -14.66
N TYR A 406 -46.10 -4.45 -13.77
CA TYR A 406 -45.45 -5.70 -13.38
C TYR A 406 -45.25 -6.64 -14.56
N ARG A 407 -46.27 -6.78 -15.43
CA ARG A 407 -46.14 -7.59 -16.65
C ARG A 407 -45.05 -7.06 -17.57
N TYR A 408 -45.07 -5.76 -17.88
CA TYR A 408 -44.03 -5.14 -18.72
C TYR A 408 -42.64 -5.27 -18.10
N TYR A 409 -42.51 -5.05 -16.79
CA TYR A 409 -41.27 -5.32 -16.08
C TYR A 409 -40.78 -6.75 -16.29
N MET A 410 -41.67 -7.75 -16.17
CA MET A 410 -41.26 -9.14 -16.38
C MET A 410 -40.74 -9.38 -17.80
N ASP A 411 -41.29 -8.71 -18.80
CA ASP A 411 -40.83 -8.82 -20.19
C ASP A 411 -39.51 -8.06 -20.43
N GLU A 412 -39.24 -6.99 -19.66
CA GLU A 412 -38.14 -6.04 -19.89
C GLU A 412 -37.02 -6.08 -18.83
N ARG A 413 -37.10 -6.90 -17.78
CA ARG A 413 -36.28 -6.77 -16.54
C ARG A 413 -34.76 -6.87 -16.70
N TRP A 414 -34.27 -7.37 -17.83
CA TRP A 414 -32.84 -7.37 -18.17
C TRP A 414 -32.50 -6.50 -19.38
N ALA A 415 -33.44 -5.76 -19.96
CA ALA A 415 -33.20 -4.96 -21.16
C ALA A 415 -32.08 -3.92 -20.95
N GLU A 416 -31.17 -3.83 -21.91
CA GLU A 416 -30.07 -2.85 -21.94
C GLU A 416 -30.60 -1.42 -22.10
N ASP A 417 -31.56 -1.26 -23.03
CA ASP A 417 -32.26 0.00 -23.23
C ASP A 417 -33.27 0.19 -22.10
N LYS A 418 -33.06 1.22 -21.28
CA LYS A 418 -33.99 1.60 -20.22
C LYS A 418 -35.34 2.03 -20.80
N ILE A 419 -36.20 1.05 -21.04
CA ILE A 419 -37.65 1.20 -21.09
C ILE A 419 -38.27 0.32 -20.00
N MET A 420 -37.58 0.02 -18.88
CA MET A 420 -38.28 -0.54 -17.73
C MET A 420 -39.43 0.42 -17.40
N SER A 421 -40.69 -0.01 -17.59
CA SER A 421 -41.91 0.79 -17.36
C SER A 421 -41.67 2.02 -16.48
N ASN A 422 -41.37 3.17 -17.10
CA ASN A 422 -40.66 4.30 -16.47
C ASN A 422 -41.11 4.56 -15.01
N GLY A 423 -40.19 4.42 -14.06
CA GLY A 423 -40.45 4.65 -12.64
C GLY A 423 -41.05 3.48 -11.86
N PHE A 424 -41.02 2.25 -12.40
CA PHE A 424 -41.47 1.04 -11.70
C PHE A 424 -40.28 0.16 -11.27
N ASP A 425 -40.18 -0.09 -9.97
CA ASP A 425 -39.16 -0.97 -9.37
C ASP A 425 -39.81 -1.99 -8.44
N ILE A 426 -39.73 -3.27 -8.81
CA ILE A 426 -40.30 -4.36 -8.00
C ILE A 426 -39.58 -4.56 -6.66
N HIS A 427 -38.37 -3.99 -6.49
CA HIS A 427 -37.58 -4.10 -5.28
C HIS A 427 -37.91 -3.02 -4.25
N THR A 428 -38.71 -2.02 -4.64
CA THR A 428 -39.20 -0.97 -3.74
C THR A 428 -40.47 -1.45 -3.02
N VAL A 429 -40.52 -1.26 -1.70
CA VAL A 429 -41.74 -1.50 -0.91
C VAL A 429 -42.64 -0.28 -1.07
N LEU A 430 -43.85 -0.50 -1.57
CA LEU A 430 -44.85 0.56 -1.61
C LEU A 430 -45.25 0.91 -0.16
N PRO A 431 -45.27 2.20 0.22
CA PRO A 431 -45.74 2.59 1.55
C PRO A 431 -47.20 2.15 1.73
N ASP A 432 -47.52 1.60 2.92
CA ASP A 432 -48.89 1.31 3.34
C ASP A 432 -49.71 2.61 3.25
N ASP A 433 -50.86 2.57 2.57
CA ASP A 433 -51.77 3.70 2.35
C ASP A 433 -52.42 4.19 3.67
N SER A 434 -51.62 4.81 4.53
CA SER A 434 -52.06 5.80 5.49
C SER A 434 -51.89 7.19 4.85
N LEU A 435 -52.84 7.52 3.97
CA LEU A 435 -52.93 8.72 3.15
C LEU A 435 -53.17 10.04 3.93
N ILE A 436 -52.46 10.29 5.03
CA ILE A 436 -52.34 11.63 5.64
C ILE A 436 -50.92 11.78 6.23
N GLY A 437 -49.96 12.25 5.41
CA GLY A 437 -48.63 12.57 5.94
C GLY A 437 -47.58 13.03 4.93
N THR A 438 -47.76 12.76 3.63
CA THR A 438 -46.64 12.87 2.68
C THR A 438 -46.91 13.82 1.50
N PHE A 439 -47.51 14.97 1.77
CA PHE A 439 -47.32 16.17 0.92
C PHE A 439 -46.05 16.97 1.31
N GLY A 440 -45.23 16.47 2.25
CA GLY A 440 -44.05 17.16 2.78
C GLY A 440 -42.68 16.70 2.29
N ARG A 441 -42.57 15.77 1.32
CA ARG A 441 -41.26 15.32 0.79
C ARG A 441 -41.28 15.14 -0.73
N ALA A 442 -41.71 16.16 -1.44
CA ALA A 442 -41.05 16.49 -2.70
C ALA A 442 -39.91 17.47 -2.36
N VAL A 443 -38.77 17.34 -3.05
CA VAL A 443 -37.54 18.15 -2.96
C VAL A 443 -36.53 17.70 -1.89
N GLY A 444 -35.36 17.20 -2.33
CA GLY A 444 -34.13 17.17 -1.52
C GLY A 444 -33.19 15.99 -1.79
N PHE A 445 -32.05 16.28 -2.42
CA PHE A 445 -30.85 15.45 -2.63
C PHE A 445 -30.40 14.63 -1.40
N PHE A 446 -29.90 13.41 -1.60
CA PHE A 446 -28.49 12.98 -1.53
C PHE A 446 -28.34 11.51 -1.93
#